data_AF-A6XLY9-F1
#
_entry.id   AF-A6XLY9-F1
#
_cell.length_a   1.000
_cell.length_b   1.000
_cell.length_c   1.000
_cell.angle_alpha   90.00
_cell.angle_beta   90.00
_cell.angle_gamma   90.00
#
_symmetry.space_group_name_H-M   'P 1'
#
loop_
_entity.id
_entity.type
_entity.pdbx_description
1 polymer ?
#
loop_
_entity_poly.entity_id
_entity_poly.type
_entity_poly.pdbx_seq_one_letter_code
_entity_poly.pdbx_strand_id
1 'polypeptide(L)'
;QSALGTAIERLSSGLRINSAKDDAAGQAIANRFTANIKGLTQASRNANDGISIAQTTEGALNEINNNLQRVRELAVQSANSTNSQSDLDSIQAEITQRLNEIDRVSGQTQFNGVKVLAQDNTLTIQVGANDGETIDIDLKQINSQTLGLDTLNVQKKYDVKSEAVKSGGGATLNTAGLNDTALKAGVGGATNGTAAIKDGKVFFDATDNKYFIEVEGLTAG
;
A
#
# COMPACT_ATOMS: atom_id res chain seq x y z
N GLN A 1 10.02 -39.39 67.01
CA GLN A 1 10.51 -38.12 66.40
C GLN A 1 10.00 -37.89 64.97
N SER A 2 9.85 -38.92 64.13
CA SER A 2 9.36 -38.77 62.72
C SER A 2 7.96 -38.13 62.58
N ALA A 3 6.97 -38.51 63.39
CA ALA A 3 5.61 -37.94 63.30
C ALA A 3 5.53 -36.43 63.65
N LEU A 4 6.38 -35.95 64.55
CA LEU A 4 6.50 -34.52 64.89
C LEU A 4 7.11 -33.74 63.72
N GLY A 5 8.11 -34.33 63.04
CA GLY A 5 8.71 -33.76 61.84
C GLY A 5 7.69 -33.57 60.71
N THR A 6 6.89 -34.60 60.41
CA THR A 6 5.82 -34.52 59.40
C THR A 6 4.73 -33.52 59.77
N ALA A 7 4.36 -33.41 61.06
CA ALA A 7 3.40 -32.41 61.51
C ALA A 7 3.93 -30.97 61.35
N ILE A 8 5.21 -30.73 61.65
CA ILE A 8 5.87 -29.44 61.44
C ILE A 8 5.98 -29.11 59.95
N GLU A 9 6.32 -30.09 59.11
CA GLU A 9 6.41 -29.90 57.66
C GLU A 9 5.06 -29.54 57.04
N ARG A 10 3.98 -30.20 57.45
CA ARG A 10 2.60 -29.87 57.04
C ARG A 10 2.16 -28.49 57.55
N LEU A 11 2.53 -28.12 58.78
CA LEU A 11 2.23 -26.80 59.32
C LEU A 11 2.99 -25.69 58.59
N SER A 12 4.26 -25.92 58.27
CA SER A 12 5.12 -24.94 57.58
C SER A 12 4.76 -24.78 56.10
N SER A 13 4.32 -25.85 55.44
CA SER A 13 3.89 -25.82 54.03
C SER A 13 2.42 -25.41 53.86
N GLY A 14 1.60 -25.61 54.90
CA GLY A 14 0.14 -25.51 54.80
C GLY A 14 -0.51 -26.63 53.98
N LEU A 15 0.27 -27.61 53.50
CA LEU A 15 -0.20 -28.70 52.64
C LEU A 15 -0.29 -29.98 53.45
N ARG A 16 -1.42 -30.69 53.33
CA ARG A 16 -1.63 -31.98 53.99
C ARG A 16 -0.82 -33.11 53.34
N ILE A 17 -0.52 -33.00 52.05
CA ILE A 17 0.26 -33.96 51.26
C ILE A 17 1.49 -33.21 50.74
N ASN A 18 2.66 -33.51 51.28
CA ASN A 18 3.92 -32.87 50.86
C ASN A 18 4.72 -33.75 49.89
N SER A 19 4.56 -35.08 49.97
CA SER A 19 5.27 -36.02 49.11
C SER A 19 4.39 -37.19 48.65
N ALA A 20 4.81 -37.87 47.57
CA ALA A 20 4.21 -39.11 47.08
C ALA A 20 4.19 -40.23 48.13
N LYS A 21 5.09 -40.15 49.11
CA LYS A 21 5.22 -41.11 50.21
C LYS A 21 4.08 -41.00 51.22
N ASP A 22 3.47 -39.82 51.35
CA ASP A 22 2.41 -39.57 52.32
C ASP A 22 1.04 -40.07 51.84
N ASP A 23 0.74 -39.87 50.54
CA ASP A 23 -0.47 -40.33 49.87
C ASP A 23 -0.28 -40.26 48.34
N ALA A 24 0.08 -41.38 47.72
CA ALA A 24 0.35 -41.44 46.28
C ALA A 24 -0.91 -41.14 45.43
N ALA A 25 -2.09 -41.61 45.86
CA ALA A 25 -3.34 -41.38 45.15
C ALA A 25 -3.79 -39.92 45.29
N GLY A 26 -3.72 -39.37 46.51
CA GLY A 26 -4.01 -37.97 46.78
C GLY A 26 -3.07 -37.02 46.05
N GLN A 27 -1.77 -37.34 45.96
CA GLN A 27 -0.81 -36.56 45.19
C GLN A 27 -1.09 -36.64 43.68
N ALA A 28 -1.44 -37.81 43.13
CA ALA A 28 -1.80 -37.95 41.72
C ALA A 28 -3.03 -37.10 41.34
N ILE A 29 -4.07 -37.12 42.20
CA ILE A 29 -5.27 -36.29 42.03
C ILE A 29 -4.93 -34.80 42.15
N ALA A 30 -4.13 -34.42 43.15
CA ALA A 30 -3.70 -33.03 43.34
C ALA A 30 -2.87 -32.51 42.14
N ASN A 31 -1.99 -33.34 41.59
CA ASN A 31 -1.23 -33.00 40.38
C ASN A 31 -2.16 -32.80 39.17
N ARG A 32 -3.16 -33.67 38.98
CA ARG A 32 -4.16 -33.52 37.91
C ARG A 32 -4.95 -32.22 38.07
N PHE A 33 -5.41 -31.90 39.28
CA PHE A 33 -6.11 -30.64 39.52
C PHE A 33 -5.21 -29.42 39.34
N THR A 34 -3.94 -29.50 39.74
CA THR A 34 -2.97 -28.43 39.51
C THR A 34 -2.74 -28.20 38.02
N ALA A 35 -2.62 -29.26 37.24
CA ALA A 35 -2.52 -29.18 35.78
C ALA A 35 -3.78 -28.53 35.17
N ASN A 36 -4.97 -28.98 35.57
CA ASN A 36 -6.23 -28.39 35.09
C ASN A 36 -6.39 -26.93 35.48
N ILE A 37 -6.05 -26.54 36.72
CA ILE A 37 -6.14 -25.15 37.17
C ILE A 37 -5.21 -24.26 36.33
N LYS A 38 -3.95 -24.67 36.15
CA LYS A 38 -2.99 -23.95 35.30
C LYS A 38 -3.44 -23.90 33.84
N GLY A 39 -3.94 -25.01 33.31
CA GLY A 39 -4.50 -25.11 31.96
C GLY A 39 -5.67 -24.14 31.76
N LEU A 40 -6.67 -24.16 32.63
CA LEU A 40 -7.82 -23.26 32.59
C LEU A 40 -7.43 -21.79 32.75
N THR A 41 -6.41 -21.49 33.57
CA THR A 41 -5.91 -20.12 33.76
C THR A 41 -5.25 -19.60 32.47
N GLN A 42 -4.49 -20.44 31.77
CA GLN A 42 -3.94 -20.09 30.46
C GLN A 42 -5.04 -19.98 29.41
N ALA A 43 -5.99 -20.91 29.40
CA ALA A 43 -7.11 -20.92 28.48
C ALA A 43 -7.97 -19.65 28.60
N SER A 44 -8.18 -19.14 29.83
CA SER A 44 -8.84 -17.85 30.06
C SER A 44 -8.06 -16.68 29.45
N ARG A 45 -6.73 -16.69 29.49
CA ARG A 45 -5.90 -15.68 28.80
C ARG A 45 -6.06 -15.79 27.28
N ASN A 46 -5.99 -17.01 26.72
CA ASN A 46 -6.22 -17.25 25.30
C ASN A 46 -7.61 -16.77 24.85
N ALA A 47 -8.65 -16.98 25.66
CA ALA A 47 -9.99 -16.50 25.37
C ALA A 47 -10.07 -14.96 25.30
N ASN A 48 -9.33 -14.25 26.17
CA ASN A 48 -9.24 -12.79 26.12
C ASN A 48 -8.51 -12.30 24.86
N ASP A 49 -7.51 -13.05 24.36
CA ASP A 49 -6.88 -12.75 23.06
C ASP A 49 -7.87 -12.95 21.91
N GLY A 50 -8.69 -14.00 21.98
CA GLY A 50 -9.81 -14.24 21.06
C GLY A 50 -10.84 -13.10 21.04
N ILE A 51 -11.18 -12.55 22.21
CA ILE A 51 -12.05 -11.36 22.32
C ILE A 51 -11.36 -10.14 21.69
N SER A 52 -10.08 -9.94 21.98
CA SER A 52 -9.33 -8.76 21.51
C SER A 52 -9.18 -8.74 20.00
N ILE A 53 -8.94 -9.89 19.36
CA ILE A 53 -8.89 -9.98 17.90
C ILE A 53 -10.27 -9.75 17.27
N ALA A 54 -11.33 -10.28 17.87
CA ALA A 54 -12.70 -10.03 17.40
C ALA A 54 -13.06 -8.54 17.48
N GLN A 55 -12.76 -7.87 18.59
CA GLN A 55 -12.98 -6.43 18.76
C GLN A 55 -12.15 -5.58 17.81
N THR A 56 -10.89 -5.95 17.56
CA THR A 56 -10.04 -5.26 16.58
C THR A 56 -10.63 -5.38 15.17
N THR A 57 -11.13 -6.57 14.83
CA THR A 57 -11.78 -6.83 13.55
C THR A 57 -13.10 -6.06 13.43
N GLU A 58 -13.92 -6.05 14.47
CA GLU A 58 -15.19 -5.32 14.53
C GLU A 58 -14.98 -3.80 14.38
N GLY A 59 -13.99 -3.23 15.06
CA GLY A 59 -13.63 -1.81 14.91
C GLY A 59 -13.29 -1.44 13.47
N ALA A 60 -12.49 -2.28 12.79
CA ALA A 60 -12.15 -2.07 11.39
C ALA A 60 -13.36 -2.26 10.46
N LEU A 61 -14.24 -3.23 10.73
CA LEU A 61 -15.48 -3.43 9.98
C LEU A 61 -16.45 -2.26 10.13
N ASN A 62 -16.50 -1.61 11.30
CA ASN A 62 -17.28 -0.39 11.50
C ASN A 62 -16.78 0.76 10.62
N GLU A 63 -15.45 0.95 10.51
CA GLU A 63 -14.87 1.95 9.60
C GLU A 63 -15.18 1.64 8.13
N ILE A 64 -15.11 0.35 7.73
CA ILE A 64 -15.51 -0.07 6.39
C ILE A 64 -17.00 0.21 6.17
N ASN A 65 -17.86 -0.06 7.15
CA ASN A 65 -19.30 0.21 7.05
C ASN A 65 -19.59 1.70 6.86
N ASN A 66 -18.93 2.58 7.61
CA ASN A 66 -19.05 4.04 7.47
C ASN A 66 -18.66 4.51 6.06
N ASN A 67 -17.55 3.99 5.51
CA ASN A 67 -17.14 4.30 4.14
C ASN A 67 -18.16 3.80 3.10
N LEU A 68 -18.70 2.60 3.28
CA LEU A 68 -19.74 2.06 2.39
C LEU A 68 -21.05 2.86 2.43
N GLN A 69 -21.45 3.34 3.60
CA GLN A 69 -22.62 4.23 3.71
C GLN A 69 -22.39 5.52 2.92
N ARG A 70 -21.19 6.12 3.02
CA ARG A 70 -20.83 7.30 2.22
C ARG A 70 -20.82 7.01 0.72
N VAL A 71 -20.26 5.87 0.30
CA VAL A 71 -20.31 5.44 -1.12
C VAL A 71 -21.75 5.29 -1.60
N ARG A 72 -22.65 4.75 -0.76
CA ARG A 72 -24.07 4.62 -1.09
C ARG A 72 -24.76 5.98 -1.25
N GLU A 73 -24.48 6.94 -0.38
CA GLU A 73 -24.99 8.31 -0.52
C GLU A 73 -24.54 8.94 -1.84
N LEU A 74 -23.25 8.81 -2.17
CA LEU A 74 -22.66 9.32 -3.41
C LEU A 74 -23.26 8.64 -4.64
N ALA A 75 -23.51 7.33 -4.59
CA ALA A 75 -24.18 6.60 -5.66
C ALA A 75 -25.61 7.12 -5.88
N VAL A 76 -26.38 7.35 -4.80
CA VAL A 76 -27.72 7.95 -4.90
C VAL A 76 -27.65 9.37 -5.45
N GLN A 77 -26.69 10.18 -5.00
CA GLN A 77 -26.47 11.53 -5.52
C GLN A 77 -26.15 11.52 -7.02
N SER A 78 -25.30 10.59 -7.47
CA SER A 78 -24.87 10.45 -8.87
C SER A 78 -26.02 10.10 -9.82
N ALA A 79 -27.06 9.43 -9.32
CA ALA A 79 -28.20 8.97 -10.11
C ALA A 79 -29.12 10.13 -10.58
N ASN A 80 -28.91 11.36 -10.11
CA ASN A 80 -29.66 12.53 -10.57
C ASN A 80 -29.20 12.99 -11.96
N SER A 81 -30.13 13.03 -12.92
CA SER A 81 -29.85 13.46 -14.31
C SER A 81 -29.42 14.92 -14.47
N THR A 82 -29.58 15.75 -13.43
CA THR A 82 -29.15 17.15 -13.41
C THR A 82 -27.66 17.32 -13.16
N ASN A 83 -26.96 16.26 -12.75
CA ASN A 83 -25.50 16.31 -12.56
C ASN A 83 -24.79 16.50 -13.90
N SER A 84 -23.83 17.42 -13.93
CA SER A 84 -22.90 17.55 -15.04
C SER A 84 -21.87 16.42 -15.04
N GLN A 85 -21.14 16.23 -16.14
CA GLN A 85 -20.07 15.23 -16.19
C GLN A 85 -18.94 15.55 -15.19
N SER A 86 -18.61 16.82 -14.99
CA SER A 86 -17.64 17.24 -13.97
C SER A 86 -18.10 16.97 -12.53
N ASP A 87 -19.41 17.02 -12.27
CA ASP A 87 -19.96 16.63 -10.97
C ASP A 87 -19.80 15.12 -10.76
N LEU A 88 -20.09 14.32 -11.77
CA LEU A 88 -19.90 12.86 -11.73
C LEU A 88 -18.43 12.47 -11.57
N ASP A 89 -17.50 13.20 -12.20
CA ASP A 89 -16.06 12.98 -12.01
C ASP A 89 -15.63 13.27 -10.55
N SER A 90 -16.17 14.34 -9.96
CA SER A 90 -15.89 14.71 -8.57
C SER A 90 -16.47 13.68 -7.58
N ILE A 91 -17.70 13.23 -7.83
CA ILE A 91 -18.35 12.17 -7.04
C ILE A 91 -17.54 10.87 -7.16
N GLN A 92 -17.11 10.50 -8.37
CA GLN A 92 -16.30 9.30 -8.59
C GLN A 92 -14.95 9.39 -7.88
N ALA A 93 -14.31 10.55 -7.86
CA ALA A 93 -13.07 10.75 -7.13
C ALA A 93 -13.26 10.48 -5.62
N GLU A 94 -14.36 10.97 -5.03
CA GLU A 94 -14.67 10.66 -3.62
C GLU A 94 -14.97 9.16 -3.43
N ILE A 95 -15.79 8.53 -4.28
CA ILE A 95 -16.05 7.09 -4.22
C ILE A 95 -14.73 6.30 -4.25
N THR A 96 -13.82 6.65 -5.16
CA THR A 96 -12.52 6.00 -5.31
C THR A 96 -11.67 6.15 -4.04
N GLN A 97 -11.67 7.34 -3.42
CA GLN A 97 -10.99 7.55 -2.14
C GLN A 97 -11.56 6.68 -1.01
N ARG A 98 -12.89 6.53 -0.93
CA ARG A 98 -13.54 5.67 0.06
C ARG A 98 -13.23 4.18 -0.15
N LEU A 99 -13.22 3.73 -1.41
CA LEU A 99 -12.85 2.34 -1.75
C LEU A 99 -11.37 2.07 -1.44
N ASN A 100 -10.47 3.01 -1.78
CA ASN A 100 -9.06 2.90 -1.42
C ASN A 100 -8.85 2.86 0.10
N GLU A 101 -9.65 3.60 0.87
CA GLU A 101 -9.59 3.56 2.32
C GLU A 101 -10.07 2.21 2.88
N ILE A 102 -11.11 1.61 2.30
CA ILE A 102 -11.55 0.24 2.63
C ILE A 102 -10.39 -0.75 2.39
N ASP A 103 -9.73 -0.67 1.24
CA ASP A 103 -8.60 -1.54 0.89
C ASP A 103 -7.40 -1.34 1.84
N ARG A 104 -7.15 -0.09 2.24
CA ARG A 104 -6.11 0.24 3.23
C ARG A 104 -6.43 -0.36 4.60
N VAL A 105 -7.65 -0.15 5.11
CA VAL A 105 -8.10 -0.71 6.41
C VAL A 105 -8.03 -2.23 6.37
N SER A 106 -8.48 -2.85 5.29
CA SER A 106 -8.40 -4.30 5.07
C SER A 106 -6.96 -4.84 5.15
N GLY A 107 -6.03 -4.23 4.39
CA GLY A 107 -4.65 -4.69 4.30
C GLY A 107 -3.76 -4.31 5.49
N GLN A 108 -4.13 -3.28 6.25
CA GLN A 108 -3.29 -2.76 7.33
C GLN A 108 -3.72 -3.20 8.73
N THR A 109 -5.01 -3.41 8.98
CA THR A 109 -5.52 -3.78 10.32
C THR A 109 -4.91 -5.09 10.80
N GLN A 110 -4.35 -5.08 12.00
CA GLN A 110 -3.68 -6.24 12.56
C GLN A 110 -3.80 -6.32 14.09
N PHE A 111 -3.90 -7.54 14.59
CA PHE A 111 -3.77 -7.86 16.01
C PHE A 111 -2.62 -8.85 16.18
N ASN A 112 -1.59 -8.48 16.95
CA ASN A 112 -0.41 -9.31 17.22
C ASN A 112 0.22 -9.92 15.94
N GLY A 113 0.34 -9.14 14.86
CA GLY A 113 0.88 -9.57 13.58
C GLY A 113 -0.12 -10.24 12.63
N VAL A 114 -1.30 -10.66 13.10
CA VAL A 114 -2.33 -11.29 12.27
C VAL A 114 -3.13 -10.22 11.54
N LYS A 115 -3.17 -10.30 10.20
CA LYS A 115 -3.97 -9.43 9.33
C LYS A 115 -5.42 -9.89 9.30
N VAL A 116 -6.27 -9.21 10.05
CA VAL A 116 -7.61 -9.70 10.40
C VAL A 116 -8.64 -9.68 9.26
N LEU A 117 -8.41 -8.86 8.22
CA LEU A 117 -9.34 -8.68 7.10
C LEU A 117 -8.70 -8.89 5.72
N ALA A 118 -7.41 -9.22 5.66
CA ALA A 118 -6.65 -9.27 4.41
C ALA A 118 -6.78 -10.62 3.67
N GLN A 119 -7.14 -11.70 4.37
CA GLN A 119 -7.25 -13.04 3.82
C GLN A 119 -8.28 -13.86 4.60
N ASP A 120 -8.86 -14.86 3.94
CA ASP A 120 -9.63 -15.88 4.62
C ASP A 120 -8.70 -16.73 5.49
N ASN A 121 -9.03 -16.83 6.78
CA ASN A 121 -8.27 -17.63 7.73
C ASN A 121 -9.16 -18.05 8.91
N THR A 122 -8.96 -19.26 9.42
CA THR A 122 -9.62 -19.72 10.64
C THR A 122 -8.60 -19.74 11.77
N LEU A 123 -8.84 -18.92 12.80
CA LEU A 123 -8.02 -18.87 14.01
C LEU A 123 -8.65 -19.78 15.07
N THR A 124 -7.96 -20.86 15.40
CA THR A 124 -8.37 -21.81 16.44
C THR A 124 -7.83 -21.36 17.80
N ILE A 125 -8.70 -20.99 18.74
CA ILE A 125 -8.32 -20.54 20.09
C ILE A 125 -8.61 -21.64 21.09
N GLN A 126 -7.57 -22.17 21.75
CA GLN A 126 -7.70 -23.16 22.82
C GLN A 126 -8.24 -22.51 24.10
N VAL A 127 -9.48 -22.84 24.46
CA VAL A 127 -10.23 -22.27 25.60
C VAL A 127 -10.51 -23.28 26.72
N GLY A 128 -10.00 -24.50 26.59
CA GLY A 128 -10.06 -25.52 27.64
C GLY A 128 -8.70 -26.08 28.03
N ALA A 129 -8.70 -26.95 29.03
CA ALA A 129 -7.49 -27.57 29.59
C ALA A 129 -7.07 -28.84 28.82
N ASN A 130 -7.96 -29.42 28.02
CA ASN A 130 -7.68 -30.61 27.22
C ASN A 130 -7.60 -30.25 25.73
N ASP A 131 -6.80 -31.01 24.98
CA ASP A 131 -6.62 -30.80 23.54
C ASP A 131 -7.96 -30.85 22.80
N GLY A 132 -8.17 -29.90 21.88
CA GLY A 132 -9.38 -29.83 21.04
C GLY A 132 -10.56 -29.07 21.67
N GLU A 133 -10.43 -28.59 22.90
CA GLU A 133 -11.39 -27.64 23.51
C GLU A 133 -11.16 -26.22 22.95
N THR A 134 -11.48 -26.02 21.66
CA THR A 134 -11.22 -24.78 20.91
C THR A 134 -12.49 -24.02 20.53
N ILE A 135 -12.34 -22.72 20.29
CA ILE A 135 -13.30 -21.88 19.59
C ILE A 135 -12.61 -21.31 18.35
N ASP A 136 -13.28 -21.42 17.22
CA ASP A 136 -12.76 -20.96 15.95
C ASP A 136 -13.30 -19.57 15.63
N ILE A 137 -12.41 -18.69 15.16
CA ILE A 137 -12.75 -17.36 14.64
C ILE A 137 -12.45 -17.37 13.14
N ASP A 138 -13.51 -17.33 12.35
CA ASP A 138 -13.43 -17.27 10.89
C ASP A 138 -13.23 -15.83 10.42
N LEU A 139 -11.99 -15.49 10.09
CA LEU A 139 -11.64 -14.26 9.42
C LEU A 139 -11.90 -14.40 7.92
N LYS A 140 -12.40 -13.31 7.33
CA LYS A 140 -12.70 -13.23 5.90
C LYS A 140 -11.97 -12.06 5.28
N GLN A 141 -11.57 -12.25 4.02
CA GLN A 141 -11.04 -11.17 3.22
C GLN A 141 -12.15 -10.18 2.88
N ILE A 142 -12.04 -8.95 3.37
CA ILE A 142 -13.01 -7.88 3.11
C ILE A 142 -12.27 -6.70 2.48
N ASN A 143 -12.39 -6.53 1.17
CA ASN A 143 -11.84 -5.39 0.42
C ASN A 143 -12.79 -5.01 -0.72
N SER A 144 -12.45 -3.98 -1.51
CA SER A 144 -13.28 -3.52 -2.62
C SER A 144 -13.55 -4.63 -3.64
N GLN A 145 -12.61 -5.54 -3.87
CA GLN A 145 -12.75 -6.67 -4.80
C GLN A 145 -13.69 -7.74 -4.26
N THR A 146 -13.52 -8.20 -3.01
CA THR A 146 -14.39 -9.24 -2.42
C THR A 146 -15.80 -8.75 -2.13
N LEU A 147 -15.97 -7.43 -1.96
CA LEU A 147 -17.28 -6.78 -1.89
C LEU A 147 -17.89 -6.51 -3.28
N GLY A 148 -17.16 -6.72 -4.38
CA GLY A 148 -17.63 -6.53 -5.75
C GLY A 148 -17.81 -5.06 -6.16
N LEU A 149 -17.02 -4.15 -5.59
CA LEU A 149 -17.10 -2.70 -5.79
C LEU A 149 -15.84 -2.09 -6.44
N ASP A 150 -14.82 -2.90 -6.73
CA ASP A 150 -13.53 -2.47 -7.31
C ASP A 150 -13.67 -1.71 -8.65
N THR A 151 -14.71 -2.03 -9.41
CA THR A 151 -15.04 -1.42 -10.71
C THR A 151 -16.23 -0.47 -10.65
N LEU A 152 -16.71 -0.11 -9.45
CA LEU A 152 -17.82 0.82 -9.26
C LEU A 152 -17.50 2.17 -9.93
N ASN A 153 -18.28 2.52 -10.95
CA ASN A 153 -18.08 3.74 -11.71
C ASN A 153 -19.42 4.46 -11.98
N VAL A 154 -19.46 5.77 -11.71
CA VAL A 154 -20.63 6.64 -11.95
C VAL A 154 -20.37 7.70 -13.03
N GLN A 155 -19.19 7.68 -13.66
CA GLN A 155 -18.81 8.65 -14.69
C GLN A 155 -19.52 8.36 -16.01
N LYS A 156 -19.55 9.38 -16.87
CA LYS A 156 -20.03 9.27 -18.25
C LYS A 156 -18.90 9.62 -19.21
N LYS A 157 -18.91 9.01 -20.40
CA LYS A 157 -17.90 9.30 -21.43
C LYS A 157 -18.01 10.75 -21.90
N TYR A 158 -16.86 11.41 -22.06
CA TYR A 158 -16.74 12.70 -22.74
C TYR A 158 -16.61 12.51 -24.26
N ASP A 159 -17.03 13.51 -25.02
CA ASP A 159 -16.69 13.66 -26.44
C ASP A 159 -15.25 14.19 -26.56
N VAL A 160 -14.29 13.27 -26.60
CA VAL A 160 -12.86 13.61 -26.66
C VAL A 160 -12.49 14.00 -28.08
N LYS A 161 -12.14 15.28 -28.28
CA LYS A 161 -11.59 15.82 -29.53
C LYS A 161 -10.13 16.21 -29.31
N SER A 162 -9.31 16.08 -30.35
CA SER A 162 -7.92 16.53 -30.34
C SER A 162 -7.64 17.38 -31.57
N GLU A 163 -6.79 18.39 -31.41
CA GLU A 163 -6.30 19.24 -32.49
C GLU A 163 -4.79 19.07 -32.65
N ALA A 164 -4.32 19.14 -33.90
CA ALA A 164 -2.89 19.01 -34.18
C ALA A 164 -2.12 20.21 -33.62
N VAL A 165 -1.22 19.94 -32.66
CA VAL A 165 -0.29 20.95 -32.15
C VAL A 165 0.72 21.30 -33.24
N LYS A 166 0.65 22.51 -33.80
CA LYS A 166 1.68 23.01 -34.71
C LYS A 166 2.86 23.48 -33.87
N SER A 167 3.98 22.75 -33.90
CA SER A 167 5.24 23.20 -33.30
C SER A 167 5.77 24.40 -34.10
N GLY A 168 5.57 25.61 -33.58
CA GLY A 168 6.10 26.86 -34.14
C GLY A 168 7.46 27.18 -33.54
N GLY A 169 8.50 26.47 -33.97
CA GLY A 169 9.87 26.71 -33.55
C GLY A 169 10.83 25.82 -34.32
N GLY A 170 11.31 26.28 -35.48
CA GLY A 170 12.39 25.61 -36.18
C GLY A 170 13.65 25.56 -35.31
N ALA A 171 14.46 24.50 -35.46
CA ALA A 171 15.77 24.43 -34.82
C ALA A 171 16.59 25.69 -35.16
N THR A 172 17.22 26.31 -34.16
CA THR A 172 18.18 27.39 -34.41
C THR A 172 19.34 26.83 -35.23
N LEU A 173 19.74 27.54 -36.29
CA LEU A 173 20.85 27.12 -37.13
C LEU A 173 22.16 27.29 -36.35
N ASN A 174 22.80 26.19 -35.96
CA ASN A 174 24.08 26.22 -35.26
C ASN A 174 25.24 26.31 -36.27
N THR A 175 25.86 27.48 -36.38
CA THR A 175 27.03 27.73 -37.24
C THR A 175 28.37 27.58 -36.53
N ALA A 176 28.41 27.19 -35.25
CA ALA A 176 29.65 27.11 -34.47
C ALA A 176 30.68 26.12 -35.05
N GLY A 177 30.24 25.13 -35.83
CA GLY A 177 31.11 24.18 -36.53
C GLY A 177 31.79 24.76 -37.78
N LEU A 178 31.33 25.90 -38.31
CA LEU A 178 31.90 26.60 -39.46
C LEU A 178 32.99 27.58 -39.01
N ASN A 179 34.01 27.05 -38.34
CA ASN A 179 35.19 27.81 -37.92
C ASN A 179 36.18 28.04 -39.08
N ASP A 180 37.24 28.83 -38.84
CA ASP A 180 38.26 29.19 -39.84
C ASP A 180 38.78 27.98 -40.64
N THR A 181 39.13 26.90 -39.95
CA THR A 181 39.62 25.66 -40.57
C THR A 181 38.57 25.03 -41.50
N ALA A 182 37.32 24.93 -41.04
CA ALA A 182 36.24 24.33 -41.80
C ALA A 182 35.88 25.18 -43.04
N LEU A 183 35.86 26.50 -42.90
CA LEU A 183 35.58 27.42 -44.01
C LEU A 183 36.70 27.39 -45.06
N LYS A 184 37.97 27.41 -44.66
CA LYS A 184 39.12 27.29 -45.58
C LYS A 184 39.12 25.97 -46.33
N ALA A 185 38.80 24.85 -45.65
CA ALA A 185 38.66 23.56 -46.31
C ALA A 185 37.52 23.56 -47.35
N GLY A 186 36.39 24.19 -47.03
CA GLY A 186 35.22 24.27 -47.92
C GLY A 186 35.41 25.14 -49.17
N VAL A 187 36.26 26.18 -49.11
CA VAL A 187 36.52 27.11 -50.22
C VAL A 187 37.75 26.70 -51.06
N GLY A 188 38.25 25.47 -50.88
CA GLY A 188 39.33 24.90 -51.71
C GLY A 188 40.73 24.98 -51.11
N GLY A 189 40.85 25.01 -49.77
CA GLY A 189 42.13 24.83 -49.06
C GLY A 189 42.97 26.09 -48.92
N ALA A 190 42.35 27.28 -48.90
CA ALA A 190 43.06 28.55 -48.73
C ALA A 190 43.88 28.59 -47.42
N THR A 191 45.15 29.01 -47.49
CA THR A 191 46.06 29.07 -46.33
C THR A 191 46.19 30.45 -45.70
N ASN A 192 45.75 31.51 -46.40
CA ASN A 192 46.01 32.90 -46.03
C ASN A 192 44.74 33.61 -45.54
N GLY A 193 44.89 34.45 -44.51
CA GLY A 193 43.78 35.15 -43.83
C GLY A 193 43.12 34.34 -42.72
N THR A 194 42.08 34.88 -42.09
CA THR A 194 41.24 34.20 -41.08
C THR A 194 39.80 34.25 -41.56
N ALA A 195 39.29 33.12 -42.04
CA ALA A 195 37.94 32.97 -42.54
C ALA A 195 36.91 33.00 -41.41
N ALA A 196 35.86 33.80 -41.59
CA ALA A 196 34.72 33.86 -40.69
C ALA A 196 33.41 34.03 -41.49
N ILE A 197 32.28 33.69 -40.87
CA ILE A 197 30.96 34.05 -41.41
C ILE A 197 30.72 35.52 -41.13
N LYS A 198 30.49 36.29 -42.19
CA LYS A 198 30.21 37.72 -42.08
C LYS A 198 28.98 37.99 -41.23
N ASP A 199 29.14 38.85 -40.22
CA ASP A 199 28.14 39.17 -39.19
C ASP A 199 27.55 37.97 -38.43
N GLY A 200 28.09 36.75 -38.60
CA GLY A 200 27.51 35.51 -38.06
C GLY A 200 26.11 35.18 -38.62
N LYS A 201 25.70 35.75 -39.76
CA LYS A 201 24.36 35.60 -40.32
C LYS A 201 24.26 34.41 -41.29
N VAL A 202 23.12 33.71 -41.24
CA VAL A 202 22.72 32.71 -42.23
C VAL A 202 21.48 33.21 -42.95
N PHE A 203 21.51 33.21 -44.28
CA PHE A 203 20.39 33.60 -45.13
C PHE A 203 19.61 32.35 -45.55
N PHE A 204 18.29 32.44 -45.57
CA PHE A 204 17.41 31.36 -46.03
C PHE A 204 16.69 31.80 -47.29
N ASP A 205 16.79 30.98 -48.34
CA ASP A 205 15.99 31.13 -49.55
C ASP A 205 14.81 30.16 -49.50
N ALA A 206 13.61 30.72 -49.36
CA ALA A 206 12.37 29.96 -49.30
C ALA A 206 11.95 29.35 -50.65
N THR A 207 12.50 29.83 -51.76
CA THR A 207 12.20 29.35 -53.11
C THR A 207 12.81 27.97 -53.35
N ASP A 208 14.05 27.80 -52.90
CA ASP A 208 14.85 26.59 -53.09
C ASP A 208 15.04 25.76 -51.81
N ASN A 209 14.53 26.24 -50.66
CA ASN A 209 14.77 25.66 -49.34
C ASN A 209 16.27 25.48 -49.02
N LYS A 210 17.08 26.50 -49.34
CA LYS A 210 18.54 26.49 -49.17
C LYS A 210 18.99 27.54 -48.15
N TYR A 211 20.10 27.24 -47.48
CA TYR A 211 20.79 28.18 -46.59
C TYR A 211 22.09 28.66 -47.22
N PHE A 212 22.39 29.94 -47.04
CA PHE A 212 23.58 30.59 -47.57
C PHE A 212 24.30 31.37 -46.46
N ILE A 213 25.63 31.45 -46.58
CA ILE A 213 26.49 32.28 -45.73
C ILE A 213 27.42 33.09 -46.62
N GLU A 214 27.86 34.25 -46.13
CA GLU A 214 28.93 35.02 -46.74
C GLU A 214 30.21 34.81 -45.93
N VAL A 215 31.31 34.43 -46.58
CA VAL A 215 32.61 34.19 -45.94
C VAL A 215 33.51 35.40 -46.16
N GLU A 216 34.11 35.90 -45.08
CA GLU A 216 35.04 37.05 -45.11
C GLU A 216 36.39 36.71 -44.47
N GLY A 217 37.38 37.59 -44.65
CA GLY A 217 38.68 37.51 -43.97
C GLY A 217 39.75 36.66 -44.65
N LEU A 218 39.43 36.02 -45.77
CA LEU A 218 40.42 35.40 -46.66
C LEU A 218 41.20 36.47 -47.44
N THR A 219 42.49 36.25 -47.66
CA THR A 219 43.35 37.14 -48.47
C THR A 219 43.98 36.37 -49.63
N ALA A 220 44.25 37.08 -50.74
CA ALA A 220 44.98 36.49 -51.86
C ALA A 220 46.39 36.09 -51.41
N GLY A 221 46.80 34.87 -51.79
CA GLY A 221 48.17 34.36 -51.63
C GLY A 221 49.13 34.97 -52.64
#